data_AF-A0A6I4NI64-F1
#
_entry.id   AF-A0A6I4NI64-F1
#
_cell.length_a   1.000
_cell.length_b   1.000
_cell.length_c   1.000
_cell.angle_alpha   90.00
_cell.angle_beta   90.00
_cell.angle_gamma   90.00
#
_symmetry.space_group_name_H-M   'P 1'
#
loop_
_entity.id
_entity.type
_entity.pdbx_description
1 polymer ?
#
loop_
_entity_poly.entity_id
_entity_poly.type
_entity_poly.pdbx_seq_one_letter_code
_entity_poly.pdbx_strand_id
1 'polypeptide(L)'
;MSTVDVSPIGPGDQALFRAFFHAERGSETYGNSWTYITQACRGLGCGFKYFDGGTLVSIGLYRGHYVLVRPVGDAVVPVVRNLVAWLAERSGRPVYTKHAALADAGSLLAARGFRSDDALPLGGRGAPGRRLVS
;
A
#
# COMPACT_ATOMS: atom_id res chain seq x y z
N MET A 1 1.14 -21.99 -4.28
CA MET A 1 1.14 -20.54 -3.97
C MET A 1 1.53 -20.41 -2.51
N SER A 2 2.59 -19.68 -2.19
CA SER A 2 2.95 -19.38 -0.80
C SER A 2 1.79 -18.66 -0.12
N THR A 3 1.49 -19.02 1.12
CA THR A 3 0.44 -18.39 1.91
C THR A 3 0.72 -16.89 2.00
N VAL A 4 -0.26 -16.06 1.61
CA VAL A 4 -0.13 -14.61 1.74
C VAL A 4 -0.19 -14.29 3.23
N ASP A 5 0.94 -13.87 3.82
CA ASP A 5 1.02 -13.52 5.25
C ASP A 5 0.42 -12.12 5.48
N VAL A 6 -0.90 -12.08 5.63
CA VAL A 6 -1.65 -10.88 6.00
C VAL A 6 -2.04 -10.96 7.47
N SER A 7 -1.64 -9.96 8.26
CA SER A 7 -1.97 -9.87 9.69
C SER A 7 -2.44 -8.46 10.07
N PRO A 8 -3.20 -8.30 11.17
CA PRO A 8 -3.55 -6.98 11.67
C PRO A 8 -2.31 -6.13 11.99
N ILE A 9 -2.40 -4.82 11.79
CA ILE A 9 -1.40 -3.87 12.29
C ILE A 9 -1.67 -3.63 13.78
N GLY A 10 -0.64 -3.80 14.61
CA GLY A 10 -0.69 -3.57 16.05
C GLY A 10 0.45 -2.66 16.56
N PRO A 11 0.43 -2.26 17.84
CA PRO A 11 1.44 -1.37 18.41
C PRO A 11 2.88 -1.90 18.28
N GLY A 12 3.06 -3.22 18.34
CA GLY A 12 4.37 -3.87 18.19
C GLY A 12 5.00 -3.71 16.79
N ASP A 13 4.22 -3.35 15.77
CA ASP A 13 4.74 -3.20 14.40
C ASP A 13 5.45 -1.86 14.18
N GLN A 14 5.36 -0.91 15.12
CA GLN A 14 5.92 0.43 14.92
C GLN A 14 7.42 0.40 14.58
N ALA A 15 8.19 -0.49 15.21
CA ALA A 15 9.61 -0.65 14.94
C ALA A 15 9.88 -1.21 13.53
N LEU A 16 9.08 -2.19 13.08
CA LEU A 16 9.16 -2.77 11.74
C LEU A 16 8.93 -1.69 10.67
N PHE A 17 7.85 -0.92 10.81
CA PHE A 17 7.51 0.16 9.89
C PHE A 17 8.61 1.21 9.82
N ARG A 18 9.13 1.65 10.97
CA ARG A 18 10.25 2.61 11.01
C ARG A 18 11.50 2.07 10.32
N ALA A 19 11.86 0.81 10.52
CA ALA A 19 13.03 0.20 9.89
C ALA A 19 12.92 0.24 8.35
N PHE A 20 11.77 -0.14 7.80
CA PHE A 20 11.54 -0.10 6.36
C PHE A 20 11.53 1.33 5.80
N PHE A 21 10.94 2.28 6.51
CA PHE A 21 10.90 3.68 6.10
C PHE A 21 12.27 4.35 6.13
N HIS A 22 13.12 4.00 7.09
CA HIS A 22 14.49 4.52 7.15
C HIS A 22 15.40 3.93 6.07
N ALA A 23 15.18 2.67 5.66
CA ALA A 23 15.96 2.02 4.62
C ALA A 23 15.70 2.61 3.22
N GLU A 24 14.59 3.32 3.04
CA GLU A 24 14.21 3.91 1.76
C GLU A 24 14.96 5.23 1.49
N ARG A 25 15.45 5.41 0.24
CA ARG A 25 16.08 6.68 -0.17
C ARG A 25 15.05 7.81 -0.13
N GLY A 26 15.32 8.88 0.62
CA GLY A 26 14.38 9.99 0.86
C GLY A 26 13.50 9.79 2.09
N SER A 27 14.06 9.20 3.15
CA SER A 27 13.42 8.68 4.36
C SER A 27 12.54 9.66 5.18
N GLU A 28 12.60 10.96 4.93
CA GLU A 28 11.85 11.98 5.68
C GLU A 28 10.64 12.53 4.91
N THR A 29 9.75 11.66 4.45
CA THR A 29 8.45 12.09 3.91
C THR A 29 7.33 11.82 4.90
N TYR A 30 6.25 12.61 4.84
CA TYR A 30 5.05 12.33 5.65
C TYR A 30 4.51 10.91 5.42
N GLY A 31 4.64 10.39 4.18
CA GLY A 31 4.26 9.03 3.79
C GLY A 31 5.05 7.93 4.51
N ASN A 32 6.20 8.28 5.09
CA ASN A 32 7.12 7.39 5.82
C ASN A 32 6.95 7.54 7.33
N SER A 33 5.74 7.85 7.80
CA SER A 33 5.44 8.00 9.22
C SER A 33 4.40 6.98 9.71
N TRP A 34 4.57 6.55 10.96
CA TRP A 34 3.59 5.70 11.65
C TRP A 34 2.19 6.34 11.67
N THR A 35 2.14 7.65 11.89
CA THR A 35 0.92 8.45 11.86
C THR A 35 0.25 8.38 10.50
N TYR A 36 1.01 8.45 9.40
CA TYR A 36 0.44 8.31 8.06
C TYR A 36 -0.17 6.94 7.84
N ILE A 37 0.51 5.85 8.20
CA ILE A 37 -0.01 4.49 8.01
C ILE A 37 -1.32 4.28 8.78
N THR A 38 -1.32 4.62 10.06
CA THR A 38 -2.51 4.46 10.93
C THR A 38 -3.68 5.32 10.43
N GLN A 39 -3.44 6.53 9.92
CA GLN A 39 -4.48 7.37 9.32
C GLN A 39 -4.96 6.86 7.96
N ALA A 40 -4.04 6.40 7.10
CA ALA A 40 -4.36 5.96 5.76
C ALA A 40 -5.13 4.63 5.76
N CYS A 41 -4.95 3.83 6.82
CA CYS A 41 -5.66 2.57 7.01
C CYS A 41 -6.94 2.70 7.87
N ARG A 42 -7.37 3.92 8.20
CA ARG A 42 -8.62 4.18 8.92
C ARG A 42 -9.80 3.49 8.24
N GLY A 43 -10.65 2.82 9.01
CA GLY A 43 -11.77 2.00 8.51
C GLY A 43 -11.64 0.50 8.78
N LEU A 44 -10.45 0.05 9.20
CA LEU A 44 -10.17 -1.32 9.68
C LEU A 44 -9.40 -1.29 11.01
N GLY A 45 -9.70 -0.33 11.90
CA GLY A 45 -8.83 -0.03 13.05
C GLY A 45 -7.50 0.57 12.57
N CYS A 46 -6.37 -0.09 12.88
CA CYS A 46 -5.05 0.28 12.36
C CYS A 46 -4.77 -0.28 10.94
N GLY A 47 -5.66 -1.11 10.38
CA GLY A 47 -5.46 -1.79 9.11
C GLY A 47 -4.84 -3.17 9.23
N PHE A 48 -4.48 -3.74 8.08
CA PHE A 48 -3.71 -4.97 7.98
C PHE A 48 -2.37 -4.67 7.32
N LYS A 49 -1.41 -5.57 7.50
CA LYS A 49 -0.12 -5.56 6.82
C LYS A 49 0.09 -6.88 6.11
N TYR A 50 0.80 -6.83 4.99
CA TYR A 50 1.51 -7.95 4.42
C TYR A 50 3.00 -7.78 4.71
N PHE A 51 3.66 -8.84 5.15
CA PHE A 51 5.10 -8.85 5.37
C PHE A 51 5.69 -10.23 5.07
N ASP A 52 6.70 -10.29 4.18
CA ASP A 52 7.40 -11.53 3.80
C ASP A 52 8.89 -11.54 4.18
N GLY A 53 9.32 -10.60 5.02
CA GLY A 53 10.73 -10.39 5.37
C GLY A 53 11.44 -9.37 4.49
N GLY A 54 11.03 -9.18 3.24
CA GLY A 54 11.68 -8.27 2.27
C GLY A 54 10.77 -7.18 1.73
N THR A 55 9.46 -7.35 1.82
CA THR A 55 8.44 -6.42 1.33
C THR A 55 7.38 -6.21 2.40
N LEU A 56 7.09 -4.95 2.68
CA LEU A 56 6.04 -4.53 3.61
C LEU A 56 4.97 -3.75 2.85
N VAL A 57 3.70 -4.11 3.03
CA VAL A 57 2.57 -3.41 2.42
C VAL A 57 1.49 -3.19 3.48
N SER A 58 1.03 -1.94 3.65
CA SER A 58 -0.15 -1.68 4.49
C SER A 58 -1.42 -1.82 3.69
N ILE A 59 -2.50 -2.23 4.34
CA ILE A 59 -3.79 -2.49 3.72
C ILE A 59 -4.85 -1.77 4.55
N GLY A 60 -5.46 -0.76 3.94
CA GLY A 60 -6.58 0.00 4.48
C GLY A 60 -7.90 -0.31 3.76
N LEU A 61 -8.96 0.37 4.20
CA LEU A 61 -10.26 0.34 3.55
C LEU A 61 -10.76 1.76 3.30
N TYR A 62 -11.23 2.05 2.09
CA TYR A 62 -11.81 3.34 1.73
C TYR A 62 -13.10 3.13 0.95
N ARG A 63 -14.23 3.63 1.47
CA ARG A 63 -15.57 3.45 0.86
C ARG A 63 -15.90 1.99 0.53
N GLY A 64 -15.41 1.07 1.37
CA GLY A 64 -15.58 -0.37 1.20
C GLY A 64 -14.71 -1.00 0.09
N HIS A 65 -13.68 -0.30 -0.39
CA HIS A 65 -12.65 -0.86 -1.26
C HIS A 65 -11.33 -1.00 -0.51
N TYR A 66 -10.60 -2.09 -0.74
CA TYR A 66 -9.26 -2.23 -0.20
C TYR A 66 -8.31 -1.24 -0.86
N VAL A 67 -7.40 -0.70 -0.05
CA VAL A 67 -6.36 0.21 -0.51
C VAL A 67 -5.02 -0.29 0.01
N LEU A 68 -4.12 -0.65 -0.90
CA LEU A 68 -2.72 -0.90 -0.59
C LEU A 68 -2.04 0.45 -0.38
N VAL A 69 -1.43 0.64 0.78
CA VAL A 69 -0.80 1.88 1.21
C VAL A 69 0.68 1.64 1.44
N ARG A 70 1.49 2.50 0.84
CA ARG A 70 2.96 2.55 1.00
C ARG A 70 3.63 1.17 0.91
N PRO A 71 3.48 0.44 -0.21
CA PRO A 71 4.27 -0.75 -0.44
C PRO A 71 5.76 -0.38 -0.58
N VAL A 72 6.60 -1.02 0.23
CA VAL A 72 8.05 -0.80 0.38
C VAL A 72 8.79 -2.13 0.31
N GLY A 73 10.02 -2.15 -0.23
CA GLY A 73 10.85 -3.35 -0.36
C GLY A 73 11.19 -3.73 -1.80
N ASP A 74 11.99 -4.78 -1.97
CA ASP A 74 12.61 -5.13 -3.25
C ASP A 74 11.63 -5.80 -4.23
N ALA A 75 10.64 -6.54 -3.71
CA ALA A 75 9.66 -7.27 -4.50
C ALA A 75 8.29 -6.59 -4.56
N VAL A 76 8.24 -5.26 -4.37
CA VAL A 76 6.98 -4.49 -4.29
C VAL A 76 6.02 -4.76 -5.46
N VAL A 77 6.49 -4.73 -6.71
CA VAL A 77 5.62 -4.88 -7.88
C VAL A 77 4.94 -6.27 -7.95
N PRO A 78 5.67 -7.40 -7.91
CA PRO A 78 5.03 -8.70 -7.91
C PRO A 78 4.16 -8.94 -6.67
N VAL A 79 4.56 -8.45 -5.49
CA VAL A 79 3.77 -8.55 -4.25
C VAL A 79 2.45 -7.77 -4.37
N VAL A 80 2.49 -6.51 -4.79
CA VAL A 80 1.30 -5.67 -4.99
C VAL A 80 0.33 -6.33 -5.97
N ARG A 81 0.83 -6.85 -7.09
CA ARG A 81 -0.01 -7.56 -8.06
C ARG A 81 -0.72 -8.76 -7.43
N ASN A 82 0.01 -9.59 -6.69
CA ASN A 82 -0.55 -10.79 -6.09
C ASN A 82 -1.58 -10.43 -4.99
N LEU A 83 -1.29 -9.41 -4.17
CA LEU A 83 -2.21 -8.91 -3.14
C LEU A 83 -3.49 -8.33 -3.76
N VAL A 84 -3.39 -7.57 -4.84
CA VAL A 84 -4.55 -7.02 -5.55
C VAL A 84 -5.44 -8.13 -6.07
N ALA A 85 -4.89 -9.14 -6.75
CA ALA A 85 -5.67 -10.27 -7.23
C ALA A 85 -6.35 -11.03 -6.07
N TRP A 86 -5.60 -11.31 -5.00
CA TRP A 86 -6.10 -12.02 -3.83
C TRP A 86 -7.23 -11.27 -3.09
N LEU A 87 -7.10 -9.95 -2.94
CA LEU A 87 -8.11 -9.08 -2.31
C LEU A 87 -9.32 -8.86 -3.20
N ALA A 88 -9.13 -8.70 -4.51
CA ALA A 88 -10.22 -8.51 -5.47
C ALA A 88 -11.11 -9.75 -5.56
N GLU A 89 -10.50 -10.93 -5.64
CA GLU A 89 -11.21 -12.23 -5.62
C GLU A 89 -12.09 -12.37 -4.38
N ARG A 90 -11.58 -11.98 -3.20
CA ARG A 90 -12.30 -12.13 -1.92
C ARG A 90 -13.38 -11.08 -1.68
N SER A 91 -13.15 -9.86 -2.16
CA SER A 91 -14.09 -8.76 -1.93
C SER A 91 -15.13 -8.61 -3.03
N GLY A 92 -14.90 -9.19 -4.21
CA GLY A 92 -15.68 -8.90 -5.41
C GLY A 92 -15.60 -7.43 -5.83
N ARG A 93 -14.56 -6.70 -5.39
CA ARG A 93 -14.43 -5.25 -5.57
C ARG A 93 -13.03 -4.87 -6.10
N PRO A 94 -12.93 -3.76 -6.85
CA PRO A 94 -11.64 -3.19 -7.22
C PRO A 94 -10.79 -2.88 -5.99
N VAL A 95 -9.48 -3.10 -6.12
CA VAL A 95 -8.47 -2.77 -5.11
C VAL A 95 -7.60 -1.64 -5.64
N TYR A 96 -7.34 -0.66 -4.80
CA TYR A 96 -6.54 0.51 -5.15
C TYR A 96 -5.14 0.42 -4.54
N THR A 97 -4.18 1.13 -5.12
CA THR A 97 -2.86 1.34 -4.50
C THR A 97 -2.50 2.82 -4.42
N LYS A 98 -1.89 3.22 -3.29
CA LYS A 98 -1.40 4.57 -3.00
C LYS A 98 0.10 4.54 -2.76
N HIS A 99 0.81 5.40 -3.49
CA HIS A 99 2.26 5.64 -3.35
C HIS A 99 3.05 4.34 -3.30
N ALA A 100 3.31 3.74 -4.46
CA ALA A 100 4.47 2.88 -4.61
C ALA A 100 5.64 3.82 -4.94
N ALA A 101 6.51 4.12 -3.97
CA ALA A 101 7.66 4.98 -4.21
C ALA A 101 8.77 4.21 -4.93
N LEU A 102 8.47 3.80 -6.15
CA LEU A 102 9.47 3.49 -7.16
C LEU A 102 9.30 4.57 -8.22
N ALA A 103 10.41 5.16 -8.68
CA ALA A 103 10.38 6.16 -9.76
C ALA A 103 9.54 5.67 -10.96
N ASP A 104 9.51 4.35 -11.18
CA ASP A 104 8.78 3.69 -12.26
C ASP A 104 7.53 2.90 -11.83
N ALA A 105 7.10 3.01 -10.57
CA ALA A 105 5.95 2.23 -10.09
C ALA A 105 4.70 2.46 -10.93
N GLY A 106 4.46 3.70 -11.35
CA GLY A 106 3.34 4.06 -12.22
C GLY A 106 3.38 3.31 -13.54
N SER A 107 4.53 3.33 -14.21
CA SER A 107 4.75 2.67 -15.51
C SER A 107 4.70 1.15 -15.38
N LEU A 108 5.29 0.59 -14.33
CA LEU A 108 5.32 -0.85 -14.06
C LEU A 108 3.93 -1.41 -13.73
N LEU A 109 3.14 -0.67 -12.96
CA LEU A 109 1.76 -1.05 -12.66
C LEU A 109 0.86 -0.87 -13.89
N ALA A 110 1.05 0.21 -14.67
CA ALA A 110 0.31 0.41 -15.92
C ALA A 110 0.56 -0.72 -16.94
N ALA A 111 1.81 -1.17 -17.10
CA ALA A 111 2.17 -2.31 -17.95
C ALA A 111 1.53 -3.64 -17.49
N ARG A 112 0.94 -3.67 -16.28
CA ARG A 112 0.28 -4.84 -15.70
C ARG A 112 -1.23 -4.66 -15.55
N GLY A 113 -1.80 -3.69 -16.26
CA GLY A 113 -3.25 -3.48 -16.38
C GLY A 113 -3.84 -2.47 -15.41
N PHE A 114 -3.04 -1.89 -14.50
CA PHE A 114 -3.54 -0.85 -13.62
C PHE A 114 -3.78 0.46 -14.38
N ARG A 115 -4.89 1.14 -14.08
CA ARG A 115 -5.25 2.43 -14.69
C ARG A 115 -5.20 3.54 -13.65
N SER A 116 -4.84 4.75 -14.07
CA SER A 116 -4.96 5.92 -13.17
C SER A 116 -6.44 6.21 -12.95
N ASP A 117 -6.83 6.35 -11.69
CA ASP A 117 -8.19 6.77 -11.32
C ASP A 117 -8.13 8.19 -10.75
N ASP A 118 -8.43 9.15 -11.62
CA ASP A 118 -8.46 10.57 -11.31
C ASP A 118 -9.81 11.00 -10.67
N ALA A 119 -10.81 10.12 -10.62
CA ALA A 119 -12.15 10.43 -10.13
C ALA A 119 -12.26 10.39 -8.59
N LEU A 120 -11.23 9.90 -7.88
CA LEU A 120 -11.23 9.82 -6.43
C LEU A 120 -10.29 10.88 -5.82
N PRO A 121 -10.79 11.81 -4.98
CA PRO A 121 -9.96 12.86 -4.42
C PRO A 121 -8.75 12.27 -3.68
N LEU A 122 -7.58 12.84 -3.97
CA LEU A 122 -6.37 12.61 -3.21
C LEU A 122 -6.62 13.18 -1.81
N GLY A 123 -6.99 12.32 -0.87
CA GLY A 123 -7.13 12.73 0.53
C GLY A 123 -5.77 13.19 1.04
N GLY A 124 -5.52 14.50 0.98
CA GLY A 124 -4.32 15.18 1.45
C GLY A 124 -4.01 16.43 0.63
N ARG A 125 -4.08 17.62 1.25
CA ARG A 125 -3.56 18.86 0.64
C ARG A 125 -2.05 18.70 0.46
N GLY A 126 -1.55 18.66 -0.79
CA GLY A 126 -0.18 19.07 -1.09
C GLY A 126 0.82 18.07 -1.70
N ALA A 127 0.45 16.84 -2.09
CA ALA A 127 1.38 15.95 -2.80
C ALA A 127 0.81 15.44 -4.15
N PRO A 128 1.57 15.50 -5.26
CA PRO A 128 1.16 14.90 -6.52
C PRO A 128 1.27 13.37 -6.40
N GLY A 129 0.16 12.71 -6.10
CA GLY A 129 0.08 11.25 -6.06
C GLY A 129 -0.94 10.75 -7.09
N ARG A 130 -0.61 9.73 -7.88
CA ARG A 130 -1.60 9.02 -8.71
C ARG A 130 -2.13 7.80 -7.94
N ARG A 131 -3.44 7.56 -7.97
CA ARG A 131 -4.01 6.27 -7.56
C ARG A 131 -4.16 5.39 -8.77
N LEU A 132 -3.86 4.11 -8.57
CA LEU A 132 -3.98 3.10 -9.60
C LEU A 132 -5.05 2.08 -9.19
N VAL A 133 -5.92 1.74 -10.13
CA VAL A 133 -7.00 0.76 -9.99
C VAL A 133 -6.73 -0.43 -10.91
N SER A 134 -6.96 -1.65 -10.41
CA SER A 134 -6.94 -2.89 -11.19
C SER A 134 -8.35 -3.34 -11.56
#